data_AF-A0A7V9VDX6-F1
#
_entry.id   AF-A0A7V9VDX6-F1
#
_cell.length_a   1.000
_cell.length_b   1.000
_cell.length_c   1.000
_cell.angle_alpha   90.00
_cell.angle_beta   90.00
_cell.angle_gamma   90.00
#
_symmetry.space_group_name_H-M   'P 1'
#
loop_
_entity.id
_entity.type
_entity.pdbx_description
1 polymer ?
#
loop_
_entity_poly.entity_id
_entity_poly.type
_entity_poly.pdbx_seq_one_letter_code
_entity_poly.pdbx_strand_id
1 'polypeptide(L)'
;MADRDDTTTTSASPDGPGDGPPAGPHADTDQGAAFEAVEAAALDAFAAAIAAGDLSLITDGEGGLDLTADAWTLHLDGWPGPREAWVAVDDEPEDPAPAVARDLLVGSLDAAGLAALTAFDARLNGYVTAALRASADPLSVVLADVLVE
;
A
#
# COMPACT_ATOMS: atom_id res chain seq x y z
N MET A 1 2.75 -61.85 42.12
CA MET A 1 1.35 -61.95 41.68
C MET A 1 0.57 -60.95 42.51
N ALA A 2 0.47 -59.72 42.02
CA ALA A 2 -0.37 -58.69 42.63
C ALA A 2 -1.53 -58.44 41.68
N ASP A 3 -2.69 -58.65 42.25
CA ASP A 3 -4.04 -58.59 41.73
C ASP A 3 -4.37 -57.20 41.15
N ARG A 4 -5.14 -57.20 40.07
CA ARG A 4 -5.78 -56.02 39.47
C ARG A 4 -7.17 -55.87 40.10
N ASP A 5 -7.61 -54.63 40.36
CA ASP A 5 -9.00 -54.13 40.20
C ASP A 5 -9.02 -52.68 40.73
N ASP A 6 -9.11 -51.68 39.86
CA ASP A 6 -10.33 -50.99 39.38
C ASP A 6 -10.77 -49.85 40.32
N THR A 7 -10.63 -48.61 39.83
CA THR A 7 -11.68 -47.59 40.01
C THR A 7 -11.73 -46.69 38.79
N THR A 8 -12.84 -46.82 38.09
CA THR A 8 -13.31 -46.05 36.96
C THR A 8 -13.52 -44.57 37.34
N THR A 9 -12.87 -43.63 36.66
CA THR A 9 -13.25 -42.21 36.70
C THR A 9 -14.08 -41.89 35.48
N THR A 10 -15.38 -41.70 35.70
CA THR A 10 -16.33 -41.20 34.72
C THR A 10 -16.14 -39.70 34.55
N SER A 11 -15.71 -39.26 33.36
CA SER A 11 -15.75 -37.85 32.94
C SER A 11 -17.00 -37.66 32.09
N ALA A 12 -18.02 -37.05 32.67
CA ALA A 12 -19.14 -36.51 31.94
C ALA A 12 -18.98 -34.99 31.89
N SER A 13 -18.44 -34.48 30.78
CA SER A 13 -18.55 -33.05 30.44
C SER A 13 -19.87 -32.87 29.69
N PRO A 14 -20.76 -31.95 30.12
CA PRO A 14 -21.95 -31.65 29.37
C PRO A 14 -21.59 -30.90 28.09
N ASP A 15 -21.94 -31.52 26.98
CA ASP A 15 -22.04 -30.95 25.63
C ASP A 15 -23.06 -29.80 25.70
N GLY A 16 -22.57 -28.58 25.86
CA GLY A 16 -23.36 -27.36 25.69
C GLY A 16 -23.25 -26.91 24.24
N PRO A 17 -24.36 -26.66 23.52
CA PRO A 17 -24.28 -26.08 22.19
C PRO A 17 -23.61 -24.71 22.31
N GLY A 18 -22.42 -24.60 21.72
CA GLY A 18 -21.69 -23.35 21.61
C GLY A 18 -22.52 -22.37 20.80
N ASP A 19 -23.23 -21.49 21.50
CA ASP A 19 -23.74 -20.23 20.98
C ASP A 19 -22.50 -19.35 20.71
N GLY A 20 -21.81 -19.65 19.61
CA GLY A 20 -20.75 -18.81 19.10
C GLY A 20 -21.34 -17.44 18.76
N PRO A 21 -20.68 -16.33 19.12
CA PRO A 21 -21.19 -15.01 18.78
C PRO A 21 -21.45 -14.93 17.27
N PRO A 22 -22.53 -14.25 16.83
CA PRO A 22 -22.77 -14.06 15.42
C PRO A 22 -21.53 -13.42 14.81
N ALA A 23 -21.05 -13.99 13.70
CA ALA A 23 -20.02 -13.39 12.86
C ALA A 23 -20.43 -11.92 12.63
N GLY A 24 -19.65 -11.01 13.23
CA GLY A 24 -19.93 -9.58 13.16
C GLY A 24 -20.00 -9.13 11.70
N PRO A 25 -20.75 -8.06 11.40
CA PRO A 25 -20.86 -7.54 10.05
C PRO A 25 -19.46 -7.21 9.52
N HIS A 26 -19.17 -7.79 8.35
CA HIS A 26 -18.00 -7.64 7.49
C HIS A 26 -17.36 -6.24 7.57
N ALA A 27 -16.19 -6.15 8.21
CA ALA A 27 -15.29 -5.00 8.11
C ALA A 27 -14.72 -4.82 6.68
N ASP A 28 -14.91 -5.81 5.81
CA ASP A 28 -14.45 -5.86 4.41
C ASP A 28 -15.01 -4.77 3.50
N THR A 29 -16.25 -4.31 3.71
CA THR A 29 -16.92 -3.45 2.71
C THR A 29 -16.39 -2.01 2.68
N ASP A 30 -15.91 -1.51 3.82
CA ASP A 30 -15.39 -0.14 3.93
C ASP A 30 -13.98 -0.05 3.32
N GLN A 31 -13.16 -1.09 3.50
CA GLN A 31 -11.82 -1.18 2.94
C GLN A 31 -11.82 -1.30 1.41
N GLY A 32 -12.71 -2.13 0.84
CA GLY A 32 -12.84 -2.27 -0.61
C GLY A 32 -13.22 -0.95 -1.30
N ALA A 33 -14.24 -0.26 -0.79
CA ALA A 33 -14.67 1.02 -1.35
C ALA A 33 -13.61 2.12 -1.22
N ALA A 34 -12.83 2.08 -0.14
CA ALA A 34 -11.73 2.99 0.11
C ALA A 34 -10.61 2.77 -0.93
N PHE A 35 -10.19 1.51 -1.15
CA PHE A 35 -9.19 1.17 -2.15
C PHE A 35 -9.64 1.48 -3.59
N GLU A 36 -10.89 1.16 -3.94
CA GLU A 36 -11.48 1.50 -5.25
C GLU A 36 -11.41 3.01 -5.54
N ALA A 37 -11.56 3.87 -4.52
CA ALA A 37 -11.43 5.32 -4.69
C ALA A 37 -9.99 5.75 -4.97
N VAL A 38 -8.99 5.07 -4.39
CA VAL A 38 -7.57 5.30 -4.68
C VAL A 38 -7.23 4.88 -6.10
N GLU A 39 -7.65 3.69 -6.50
CA GLU A 39 -7.47 3.18 -7.86
C GLU A 39 -8.11 4.13 -8.89
N ALA A 40 -9.35 4.56 -8.65
CA ALA A 40 -10.04 5.51 -9.51
C ALA A 40 -9.30 6.86 -9.61
N ALA A 41 -8.75 7.36 -8.49
CA ALA A 41 -7.96 8.59 -8.48
C ALA A 41 -6.65 8.44 -9.26
N ALA A 42 -6.01 7.28 -9.20
CA ALA A 42 -4.81 6.99 -9.98
C ALA A 42 -5.12 6.89 -11.48
N LEU A 43 -6.18 6.14 -11.85
CA LEU A 43 -6.64 6.03 -13.24
C LEU A 43 -6.97 7.40 -13.84
N ASP A 44 -7.62 8.28 -13.08
CA ASP A 44 -7.96 9.64 -13.53
C ASP A 44 -6.72 10.53 -13.68
N ALA A 45 -5.80 10.49 -12.70
CA ALA A 45 -4.59 11.32 -12.73
C ALA A 45 -3.61 10.90 -13.83
N PHE A 46 -3.50 9.60 -14.11
CA PHE A 46 -2.54 9.02 -15.06
C PHE A 46 -3.16 8.55 -16.37
N ALA A 47 -4.43 8.89 -16.64
CA ALA A 47 -5.19 8.40 -17.80
C ALA A 47 -4.44 8.54 -19.13
N ALA A 48 -3.76 9.66 -19.35
CA ALA A 48 -3.01 9.93 -20.57
C ALA A 48 -1.78 9.01 -20.73
N ALA A 49 -0.99 8.83 -19.67
CA ALA A 49 0.20 7.98 -19.67
C ALA A 49 -0.18 6.49 -19.81
N ILE A 50 -1.24 6.07 -19.10
CA ILE A 50 -1.79 4.70 -19.22
C ILE A 50 -2.31 4.43 -20.63
N ALA A 51 -3.04 5.38 -21.22
CA ALA A 51 -3.55 5.23 -22.59
C ALA A 51 -2.44 5.21 -23.65
N ALA A 52 -1.33 5.89 -23.41
CA ALA A 52 -0.14 5.87 -24.27
C ALA A 52 0.68 4.58 -24.11
N GLY A 53 0.52 3.87 -22.99
CA GLY A 53 1.31 2.69 -22.63
C GLY A 53 2.63 3.02 -21.93
N ASP A 54 2.84 4.28 -21.55
CA ASP A 54 4.06 4.76 -20.86
C ASP A 54 4.02 4.47 -19.35
N LEU A 55 2.85 4.10 -18.83
CA LEU A 55 2.64 3.79 -17.42
C LEU A 55 1.65 2.63 -17.26
N SER A 56 1.95 1.74 -16.32
CA SER A 56 1.08 0.64 -15.92
C SER A 56 0.63 0.82 -14.47
N LEU A 57 -0.66 0.59 -14.21
CA LEU A 57 -1.22 0.49 -12.87
C LEU A 57 -1.42 -0.99 -12.55
N ILE A 58 -0.84 -1.46 -11.46
CA ILE A 58 -0.92 -2.85 -10.99
C ILE A 58 -1.49 -2.83 -9.57
N THR A 59 -2.46 -3.69 -9.28
CA THR A 59 -3.01 -3.87 -7.93
C THR A 59 -2.67 -5.27 -7.44
N ASP A 60 -2.30 -5.43 -6.17
CA ASP A 60 -1.99 -6.75 -5.60
C ASP A 60 -3.23 -7.53 -5.10
N GLY A 61 -4.37 -6.85 -4.99
CA GLY A 61 -5.63 -7.42 -4.50
C GLY A 61 -5.74 -7.50 -2.97
N GLU A 62 -4.70 -7.09 -2.24
CA GLU A 62 -4.65 -7.01 -0.77
C GLU A 62 -4.67 -5.55 -0.25
N GLY A 63 -4.70 -4.57 -1.16
CA GLY A 63 -4.80 -3.15 -0.84
C GLY A 63 -3.59 -2.32 -1.29
N GLY A 64 -2.66 -2.95 -2.00
CA GLY A 64 -1.52 -2.31 -2.63
C GLY A 64 -1.76 -1.94 -4.09
N LEU A 65 -1.12 -0.85 -4.50
CA LEU A 65 -1.17 -0.27 -5.83
C LEU A 65 0.23 0.18 -6.25
N ASP A 66 0.67 -0.30 -7.40
CA ASP A 66 1.91 0.10 -8.06
C ASP A 66 1.60 0.93 -9.31
N LEU A 67 2.27 2.08 -9.43
CA LEU A 67 2.37 2.85 -10.67
C LEU A 67 3.78 2.67 -11.21
N THR A 68 3.91 1.94 -12.31
CA THR A 68 5.20 1.60 -12.92
C THR A 68 5.32 2.27 -14.29
N ALA A 69 6.38 3.07 -14.46
CA ALA A 69 6.83 3.59 -15.73
C ALA A 69 8.18 2.95 -16.11
N ASP A 70 8.74 3.31 -17.27
CA ASP A 70 10.02 2.75 -17.74
C ASP A 70 11.18 2.89 -16.75
N ALA A 71 11.27 4.01 -16.02
CA ALA A 71 12.44 4.36 -15.19
C ALA A 71 12.13 4.55 -13.70
N TRP A 72 10.87 4.36 -13.29
CA TRP A 72 10.46 4.53 -11.90
C TRP A 72 9.21 3.71 -11.56
N THR A 73 9.07 3.38 -10.28
CA THR A 73 7.86 2.77 -9.71
C THR A 73 7.49 3.47 -8.42
N LEU A 74 6.23 3.85 -8.27
CA LEU A 74 5.64 4.26 -6.99
C LEU A 74 4.77 3.12 -6.47
N HIS A 75 5.08 2.65 -5.28
CA HIS A 75 4.27 1.69 -4.54
C HIS A 75 3.49 2.40 -3.44
N LEU A 76 2.21 2.05 -3.30
CA LEU A 76 1.33 2.47 -2.22
C LEU A 76 0.68 1.23 -1.61
N ASP A 77 0.70 1.10 -0.30
CA ASP A 77 0.06 -0.02 0.39
C ASP A 77 -0.56 0.42 1.73
N GLY A 78 -1.35 -0.49 2.30
CA GLY A 78 -1.92 -0.40 3.62
C GLY A 78 -3.17 0.47 3.64
N TRP A 79 -3.96 0.53 2.56
CA TRP A 79 -5.23 1.28 2.56
C TRP A 79 -6.39 0.47 3.18
N PRO A 80 -7.25 1.08 4.02
CA PRO A 80 -7.18 2.41 4.64
C PRO A 80 -6.36 2.44 5.97
N GLY A 81 -5.61 1.36 6.26
CA GLY A 81 -4.76 1.18 7.45
C GLY A 81 -3.42 1.97 7.46
N PRO A 82 -2.35 1.42 8.08
CA PRO A 82 -1.08 2.13 8.19
C PRO A 82 -0.46 2.35 6.81
N ARG A 83 -0.02 3.59 6.57
CA ARG A 83 0.28 4.11 5.24
C ARG A 83 1.71 3.77 4.87
N GLU A 84 1.89 2.91 3.88
CA GLU A 84 3.21 2.61 3.34
C GLU A 84 3.27 3.13 1.90
N ALA A 85 4.34 3.86 1.60
CA ALA A 85 4.62 4.32 0.25
C ALA A 85 6.12 4.42 0.04
N TRP A 86 6.57 4.01 -1.13
CA TRP A 86 7.95 4.20 -1.54
C TRP A 86 8.03 4.42 -3.05
N VAL A 87 9.07 5.10 -3.48
CA VAL A 87 9.44 5.24 -4.89
C VAL A 87 10.77 4.56 -5.12
N ALA A 88 10.90 3.88 -6.25
CA ALA A 88 12.18 3.39 -6.75
C ALA A 88 12.42 3.99 -8.13
N VAL A 89 13.67 4.28 -8.45
CA VAL A 89 14.11 4.65 -9.80
C VAL A 89 15.17 3.68 -10.28
N ASP A 90 15.29 3.54 -11.60
CA ASP A 90 16.35 2.74 -12.18
C ASP A 90 17.73 3.34 -11.88
N ASP A 91 18.74 2.48 -11.70
CA ASP A 91 20.13 2.85 -11.38
C ASP A 91 20.29 3.70 -10.10
N GLU A 92 19.38 3.54 -9.13
CA GLU A 92 19.48 4.21 -7.82
C GLU A 92 20.75 3.77 -7.05
N PRO A 93 21.59 4.71 -6.57
CA PRO A 93 22.69 4.37 -5.67
C PRO A 93 22.16 4.05 -4.26
N GLU A 94 22.84 3.17 -3.52
CA GLU A 94 22.39 2.66 -2.20
C GLU A 94 22.09 3.75 -1.14
N ASP A 95 22.79 4.90 -1.20
CA ASP A 95 22.59 6.03 -0.29
C ASP A 95 22.87 7.36 -1.04
N PRO A 96 21.93 7.86 -1.86
CA PRO A 96 22.12 9.10 -2.58
C PRO A 96 22.10 10.29 -1.61
N ALA A 97 23.02 11.24 -1.78
CA ALA A 97 22.88 12.53 -1.14
C ALA A 97 21.56 13.21 -1.61
N PRO A 98 20.86 14.02 -0.78
CA PRO A 98 19.54 14.54 -1.12
C PRO A 98 19.46 15.30 -2.46
N ALA A 99 20.51 16.05 -2.82
CA ALA A 99 20.58 16.72 -4.12
C ALA A 99 20.66 15.73 -5.29
N VAL A 100 21.40 14.63 -5.12
CA VAL A 100 21.51 13.55 -6.14
C VAL A 100 20.18 12.80 -6.26
N ALA A 101 19.54 12.47 -5.14
CA ALA A 101 18.20 11.86 -5.13
C ALA A 101 17.18 12.73 -5.87
N ARG A 102 17.21 14.05 -5.62
CA ARG A 102 16.33 15.00 -6.31
C ARG A 102 16.59 15.03 -7.82
N ASP A 103 17.86 15.11 -8.22
CA ASP A 103 18.23 15.14 -9.65
C ASP A 103 17.85 13.82 -10.35
N LEU A 104 18.00 12.68 -9.68
CA LEU A 104 17.54 11.37 -10.18
C LEU A 104 16.02 11.35 -10.35
N LEU A 105 15.26 11.77 -9.34
CA LEU A 105 13.80 11.82 -9.42
C LEU A 105 13.31 12.73 -10.54
N VAL A 106 13.81 13.96 -10.62
CA VAL A 106 13.41 14.92 -11.67
C VAL A 106 13.90 14.48 -13.05
N GLY A 107 14.97 13.69 -13.13
CA GLY A 107 15.45 13.10 -14.37
C GLY A 107 14.60 11.92 -14.85
N SER A 108 14.16 11.05 -13.93
CA SER A 108 13.36 9.86 -14.24
C SER A 108 11.86 10.16 -14.36
N LEU A 109 11.35 11.09 -13.55
CA LEU A 109 10.00 11.62 -13.66
C LEU A 109 10.02 12.88 -14.50
N ASP A 110 9.51 12.79 -15.72
CA ASP A 110 9.33 13.98 -16.54
C ASP A 110 8.30 14.95 -15.92
N ALA A 111 8.23 16.16 -16.48
CA ALA A 111 7.33 17.19 -15.97
C ALA A 111 5.84 16.77 -15.99
N ALA A 112 5.45 15.87 -16.91
CA ALA A 112 4.09 15.38 -17.01
C ALA A 112 3.77 14.37 -15.91
N GLY A 113 4.68 13.43 -15.64
CA GLY A 113 4.58 12.46 -14.55
C GLY A 113 4.56 13.14 -13.19
N LEU A 114 5.41 14.16 -12.98
CA LEU A 114 5.38 14.92 -11.74
C LEU A 114 4.05 15.68 -11.56
N ALA A 115 3.55 16.34 -12.61
CA ALA A 115 2.25 17.01 -12.56
C ALA A 115 1.10 16.04 -12.28
N ALA A 116 1.14 14.83 -12.85
CA ALA A 116 0.16 13.79 -12.60
C ALA A 116 0.23 13.27 -11.16
N LEU A 117 1.42 13.06 -10.59
CA LEU A 117 1.60 12.69 -9.18
C LEU A 117 1.09 13.77 -8.24
N THR A 118 1.41 15.04 -8.48
CA THR A 118 0.87 16.14 -7.66
C THR A 118 -0.66 16.18 -7.72
N ALA A 119 -1.23 15.97 -8.90
CA ALA A 119 -2.68 15.94 -9.07
C ALA A 119 -3.32 14.70 -8.41
N PHE A 120 -2.63 13.55 -8.40
CA PHE A 120 -3.04 12.35 -7.71
C PHE A 120 -3.01 12.54 -6.19
N ASP A 121 -1.91 13.06 -5.65
CA ASP A 121 -1.76 13.38 -4.22
C ASP A 121 -2.83 14.38 -3.74
N ALA A 122 -3.11 15.40 -4.54
CA ALA A 122 -4.16 16.38 -4.24
C ALA A 122 -5.56 15.74 -4.14
N ARG A 123 -5.90 14.78 -5.02
CA ARG A 123 -7.17 14.03 -4.97
C ARG A 123 -7.28 13.18 -3.71
N LEU A 124 -6.15 12.67 -3.23
CA LEU A 124 -6.05 11.90 -1.99
C LEU A 124 -5.79 12.79 -0.76
N ASN A 125 -5.94 14.11 -0.88
CA ASN A 125 -5.75 15.08 0.20
C ASN A 125 -4.35 15.02 0.86
N GLY A 126 -3.30 14.87 0.07
CA GLY A 126 -1.91 14.82 0.56
C GLY A 126 -1.50 13.45 1.10
N TYR A 127 -2.28 12.39 0.82
CA TYR A 127 -2.01 11.04 1.31
C TYR A 127 -0.65 10.52 0.86
N VAL A 128 -0.33 10.64 -0.44
CA VAL A 128 0.90 10.10 -1.04
C VAL A 128 2.10 10.80 -0.42
N THR A 129 2.05 12.14 -0.35
CA THR A 129 3.08 12.94 0.31
C THR A 129 3.27 12.52 1.77
N ALA A 130 2.18 12.32 2.52
CA ALA A 130 2.27 11.93 3.93
C ALA A 130 2.87 10.53 4.11
N ALA A 131 2.51 9.58 3.24
CA ALA A 131 3.03 8.22 3.27
C ALA A 131 4.53 8.18 2.90
N LEU A 132 4.93 8.88 1.84
CA LEU A 132 6.32 8.96 1.40
C LEU A 132 7.23 9.61 2.45
N ARG A 133 6.75 10.63 3.18
CA ARG A 133 7.49 11.24 4.31
C ARG A 133 7.70 10.30 5.49
N ALA A 134 6.81 9.33 5.66
CA ALA A 134 6.91 8.33 6.72
C ALA A 134 7.82 7.16 6.31
N SER A 135 8.18 7.06 5.02
CA SER A 135 9.09 6.05 4.51
C SER A 135 10.48 6.17 5.13
N ALA A 136 11.14 5.03 5.31
CA ALA A 136 12.55 4.98 5.70
C ALA A 136 13.51 5.20 4.51
N ASP A 137 12.97 5.23 3.28
CA ASP A 137 13.73 5.39 2.05
C ASP A 137 14.04 6.87 1.75
N PRO A 138 15.32 7.26 1.62
CA PRO A 138 15.71 8.65 1.36
C PRO A 138 15.10 9.23 0.06
N LEU A 139 14.99 8.42 -0.99
CA LEU A 139 14.44 8.86 -2.28
C LEU A 139 12.96 9.24 -2.14
N SER A 140 12.19 8.41 -1.44
CA SER A 140 10.79 8.62 -1.12
C SER A 140 10.56 9.91 -0.34
N VAL A 141 11.40 10.18 0.67
CA VAL A 141 11.32 11.43 1.44
C VAL A 141 11.58 12.64 0.54
N VAL A 142 12.57 12.57 -0.36
CA VAL A 142 12.86 13.64 -1.31
C VAL A 142 11.71 13.85 -2.29
N LEU A 143 11.10 12.79 -2.83
CA LEU A 143 9.92 12.90 -3.69
C LEU A 143 8.78 13.61 -2.97
N ALA A 144 8.54 13.29 -1.70
CA ALA A 144 7.49 13.95 -0.93
C ALA A 144 7.71 15.46 -0.77
N ASP A 145 8.97 15.91 -0.69
CA ASP A 145 9.29 17.34 -0.68
C ASP A 145 9.11 17.98 -2.05
N VAL A 146 9.43 17.26 -3.14
CA VAL A 146 9.17 17.73 -4.51
C VAL A 146 7.68 17.93 -4.79
N LEU A 147 6.81 17.07 -4.24
CA LEU A 147 5.36 17.14 -4.50
C LEU A 147 4.66 18.34 -3.86
N VAL A 148 5.28 19.01 -2.87
CA VAL A 148 4.68 20.14 -2.14
C VAL A 148 5.26 21.51 -2.48
N GLU A 149 6.21 21.57 -3.40
CA GLU A 149 6.80 22.82 -3.92
C GLU A 149 5.86 23.55 -4.90
#